data_AF-A0A1X0NIN7-F1
#
_entry.id   AF-A0A1X0NIN7-F1
#
_cell.length_a   1.000
_cell.length_b   1.000
_cell.length_c   1.000
_cell.angle_alpha   90.00
_cell.angle_beta   90.00
_cell.angle_gamma   90.00
#
_symmetry.space_group_name_H-M   'P 1'
#
loop_
_entity.id
_entity.type
_entity.pdbx_description
1 polymer ?
#
loop_
_entity_poly.entity_id
_entity_poly.type
_entity_poly.pdbx_seq_one_letter_code
_entity_poly.pdbx_strand_id
1 'polypeptide(L)'
;MISILTLEVNYFIVPAVVIFILFVIPFPGLSRYVCRAVTLVERLNFHGVSLLLLLAVATVAGFTLQMLEWRKKYGVGKPRFADLSLEVDWEARKWRHERNMYIHALAAVLSTAIMKFTRLYNALEKQTLLRSETKKGK
;
A
#
# COMPACT_ATOMS: atom_id res chain seq x y z
N MET A 1 10.05 -21.90 8.27
CA MET A 1 8.80 -21.57 7.53
C MET A 1 8.69 -20.06 7.44
N ILE A 2 8.93 -19.46 6.28
CA ILE A 2 8.70 -18.02 6.07
C ILE A 2 7.19 -17.85 5.97
N SER A 3 6.57 -17.14 6.92
CA SER A 3 5.14 -16.87 6.84
C SER A 3 4.89 -15.98 5.62
N ILE A 4 3.82 -16.26 4.86
CA ILE A 4 3.38 -15.44 3.71
C ILE A 4 3.28 -13.96 4.11
N LEU A 5 2.92 -13.70 5.36
CA LEU A 5 2.83 -12.37 5.94
C LEU A 5 4.18 -11.66 6.09
N THR A 6 5.23 -12.40 6.49
CA THR A 6 6.61 -11.86 6.52
C THR A 6 7.10 -11.53 5.12
N LEU A 7 6.67 -12.30 4.11
CA LEU A 7 7.00 -12.03 2.71
C LEU A 7 6.30 -10.75 2.22
N GLU A 8 5.01 -10.60 2.51
CA GLU A 8 4.21 -9.42 2.13
C GLU A 8 4.74 -8.14 2.79
N VAL A 9 5.06 -8.18 4.09
CA VAL A 9 5.59 -7.01 4.79
C VAL A 9 6.95 -6.59 4.22
N ASN A 10 7.89 -7.52 4.09
CA ASN A 10 9.27 -7.18 3.69
C ASN A 10 9.42 -6.90 2.20
N TYR A 11 8.74 -7.65 1.33
CA TYR A 11 8.91 -7.50 -0.11
C TYR A 11 7.89 -6.55 -0.73
N PHE A 12 6.81 -6.21 -0.02
CA PHE A 12 5.76 -5.36 -0.57
C PHE A 12 5.62 -4.04 0.17
N ILE A 13 5.40 -4.09 1.48
CA ILE A 13 5.06 -2.90 2.26
C ILE A 13 6.30 -2.03 2.47
N VAL A 14 7.45 -2.62 2.82
CA VAL A 14 8.69 -1.85 3.00
C VAL A 14 9.09 -1.11 1.70
N PRO A 15 9.14 -1.76 0.52
CA PRO A 15 9.39 -1.05 -0.73
C PRO A 15 8.34 0.03 -1.06
N ALA A 16 7.05 -0.23 -0.81
CA ALA A 16 5.99 0.75 -1.04
C ALA A 16 6.15 1.98 -0.13
N VAL A 17 6.52 1.80 1.14
CA VAL A 17 6.84 2.89 2.07
C VAL A 17 8.05 3.69 1.58
N VAL A 18 9.11 3.02 1.13
CA VAL A 18 10.31 3.69 0.60
C VAL A 18 9.96 4.53 -0.64
N ILE A 19 9.18 3.98 -1.58
CA ILE A 19 8.71 4.70 -2.77
C ILE A 19 7.85 5.90 -2.37
N PHE A 20 6.97 5.75 -1.38
CA PHE A 20 6.14 6.84 -0.87
C PHE A 20 6.97 7.96 -0.24
N ILE A 21 7.95 7.62 0.60
CA ILE A 21 8.89 8.60 1.18
C ILE A 21 9.66 9.32 0.07
N LEU A 22 10.13 8.60 -0.94
CA LEU A 22 10.82 9.18 -2.09
C LEU A 22 9.93 10.13 -2.92
N PHE A 23 8.60 9.94 -2.90
CA PHE A 23 7.63 10.87 -3.50
C PHE A 23 7.35 12.10 -2.63
N VAL A 24 7.34 11.95 -1.30
CA VAL A 24 7.04 13.03 -0.35
C VAL A 24 8.23 13.97 -0.18
N ILE A 25 9.46 13.44 -0.21
CA ILE A 25 10.66 14.29 -0.10
C ILE A 25 10.80 15.09 -1.41
N PRO A 26 10.78 16.43 -1.37
CA PRO A 26 10.72 17.27 -2.56
C PRO A 26 12.11 17.42 -3.22
N PHE A 27 12.66 16.32 -3.73
CA PHE A 27 13.82 16.35 -4.62
C PHE A 27 13.37 16.29 -6.09
N PRO A 28 13.56 17.35 -6.89
CA PRO A 28 13.03 17.45 -8.24
C PRO A 28 13.61 16.43 -9.24
N GLY A 29 14.83 15.93 -9.00
CA GLY A 29 15.42 14.85 -9.80
C GLY A 29 14.91 13.46 -9.40
N LEU A 30 14.76 13.22 -8.10
CA LEU A 30 14.41 11.92 -7.53
C LEU A 30 12.98 11.51 -7.90
N SER A 31 12.03 12.45 -7.83
CA SER A 31 10.63 12.24 -8.22
C SER A 31 10.49 11.79 -9.68
N ARG A 32 11.31 12.28 -10.62
CA ARG A 32 11.32 11.81 -12.02
C ARG A 32 11.76 10.36 -12.16
N TYR A 33 12.84 9.97 -11.48
CA TYR A 33 13.35 8.59 -11.53
C TYR A 33 12.36 7.61 -10.90
N VAL A 34 11.78 7.98 -9.76
CA VAL A 34 10.77 7.17 -9.07
C VAL A 34 9.52 7.05 -9.92
N CYS A 35 9.05 8.15 -10.52
CA CYS A 35 7.89 8.13 -11.41
C CYS A 35 8.13 7.23 -12.64
N ARG A 36 9.33 7.27 -13.25
CA ARG A 36 9.70 6.36 -14.35
C ARG A 36 9.76 4.90 -13.92
N ALA A 37 10.34 4.61 -12.76
CA ALA A 37 10.39 3.25 -12.21
C ALA A 37 8.98 2.71 -11.94
N VAL A 38 8.10 3.51 -11.31
CA VAL A 38 6.70 3.14 -11.08
C VAL A 38 5.95 2.97 -12.40
N THR A 39 6.20 3.83 -13.40
CA THR A 39 5.59 3.71 -14.74
C THR A 39 6.06 2.46 -15.48
N LEU A 40 7.28 1.98 -15.25
CA LEU A 40 7.75 0.69 -15.80
C LEU A 40 7.03 -0.49 -15.15
N VAL A 41 6.76 -0.43 -13.84
CA VAL A 41 5.95 -1.44 -13.14
C VAL A 41 4.49 -1.38 -13.62
N GLU A 42 3.92 -0.19 -13.81
CA GLU A 42 2.58 -0.03 -14.39
C GLU A 42 2.52 -0.40 -15.88
N ARG A 43 3.64 -0.41 -16.62
CA ARG A 43 3.68 -0.84 -18.03
C ARG A 43 3.38 -2.33 -18.21
N LEU A 44 3.52 -3.14 -17.16
CA LEU A 44 3.03 -4.53 -17.11
C LEU A 44 1.48 -4.61 -16.99
N ASN A 45 0.79 -3.64 -17.60
CA ASN A 45 -0.66 -3.53 -17.67
C ASN A 45 -1.22 -4.66 -18.53
N PHE A 46 -1.94 -5.60 -17.91
CA PHE A 46 -2.82 -6.52 -18.64
C PHE A 46 -4.16 -5.84 -18.88
N HIS A 47 -4.52 -5.60 -20.14
CA HIS A 47 -5.86 -5.13 -20.55
C HIS A 47 -6.37 -3.83 -19.86
N GLY A 48 -5.45 -2.90 -19.54
CA GLY A 48 -5.82 -1.59 -18.96
C GLY A 48 -6.00 -1.55 -17.44
N VAL A 49 -5.70 -2.65 -16.74
CA VAL A 49 -5.74 -2.71 -15.27
C VAL A 49 -4.32 -2.66 -14.70
N SER A 50 -4.01 -1.60 -13.94
CA SER A 50 -2.71 -1.41 -13.28
C SER A 50 -2.46 -2.49 -12.23
N LEU A 51 -1.23 -3.01 -12.19
CA LEU A 51 -0.77 -3.94 -11.16
C LEU A 51 -0.97 -3.35 -9.75
N LEU A 52 -0.74 -2.04 -9.60
CA LEU A 52 -0.97 -1.32 -8.35
C LEU A 52 -2.45 -1.27 -7.98
N LEU A 53 -3.35 -1.18 -8.98
CA LEU A 53 -4.79 -1.21 -8.75
C LEU A 53 -5.25 -2.61 -8.33
N LEU A 54 -4.80 -3.67 -9.02
CA LEU A 54 -5.10 -5.05 -8.64
C LEU A 54 -4.67 -5.33 -7.20
N LEU A 55 -3.47 -4.85 -6.83
CA LEU A 55 -2.96 -5.04 -5.50
C LEU A 55 -3.68 -4.18 -4.45
N ALA A 56 -4.05 -2.94 -4.77
CA ALA A 56 -4.90 -2.13 -3.89
C ALA A 56 -6.24 -2.84 -3.62
N VAL A 57 -6.86 -3.41 -4.64
CA VAL A 57 -8.10 -4.19 -4.50
C VAL A 57 -7.87 -5.45 -3.66
N ALA A 58 -6.80 -6.20 -3.92
CA ALA A 58 -6.46 -7.41 -3.17
C ALA A 58 -6.19 -7.12 -1.68
N THR A 59 -5.47 -6.05 -1.38
CA THR A 59 -5.17 -5.64 0.00
C THR A 59 -6.41 -5.11 0.73
N VAL A 60 -7.30 -4.39 0.06
CA VAL A 60 -8.61 -3.99 0.62
C VAL A 60 -9.51 -5.20 0.88
N ALA A 61 -9.53 -6.17 -0.03
CA ALA A 61 -10.26 -7.42 0.17
C ALA A 61 -9.69 -8.21 1.35
N GLY A 62 -8.36 -8.33 1.44
CA GLY A 62 -7.66 -8.96 2.56
C GLY A 62 -7.97 -8.28 3.90
N PHE A 63 -7.91 -6.94 3.95
CA PHE A 63 -8.31 -6.15 5.11
C PHE A 63 -9.77 -6.45 5.53
N THR A 64 -10.70 -6.43 4.57
CA THR A 64 -12.12 -6.64 4.85
C THR A 64 -12.41 -8.04 5.40
N LEU A 65 -11.78 -9.07 4.81
CA LEU A 65 -11.89 -10.44 5.30
C LEU A 65 -11.31 -10.58 6.71
N GLN A 66 -10.13 -10.03 6.96
CA GLN A 66 -9.52 -10.05 8.30
C GLN A 66 -10.33 -9.26 9.32
N MET A 67 -10.96 -8.16 8.91
CA MET A 67 -11.83 -7.37 9.79
C MET A 67 -13.09 -8.14 10.17
N LEU A 68 -13.70 -8.86 9.23
CA LEU A 68 -14.82 -9.77 9.49
C LEU A 68 -14.41 -10.91 10.43
N GLU A 69 -13.26 -11.54 10.18
CA GLU A 69 -12.73 -12.58 11.07
C GLU A 69 -12.42 -12.07 12.47
N TRP A 70 -11.77 -10.91 12.58
CA TRP A 70 -11.46 -10.28 13.85
C TRP A 70 -12.74 -9.96 14.62
N ARG A 71 -13.76 -9.42 13.95
CA ARG A 71 -15.06 -9.14 14.56
C ARG A 71 -15.75 -10.41 15.05
N LYS A 72 -15.67 -11.51 14.28
CA LYS A 72 -16.21 -12.82 14.71
C LYS A 72 -15.48 -13.39 15.91
N LYS A 73 -14.13 -13.33 15.92
CA LYS A 73 -13.28 -13.95 16.95
C LYS A 73 -13.17 -13.13 18.24
N TYR A 74 -13.20 -11.80 18.13
CA TYR A 74 -12.90 -10.89 19.23
C TYR A 74 -14.03 -9.88 19.54
N GLY A 75 -15.09 -9.82 18.72
CA GLY A 75 -16.20 -8.87 18.90
C GLY A 75 -17.23 -9.27 19.96
N VAL A 76 -17.23 -10.54 20.39
CA VAL A 76 -18.16 -11.05 21.44
C VAL A 76 -17.70 -10.65 22.85
N GLY A 77 -16.54 -10.02 22.99
CA GLY A 77 -15.94 -9.62 24.26
C GLY A 77 -14.78 -10.52 24.67
N LYS A 78 -14.03 -10.07 25.68
CA LYS A 78 -12.88 -10.82 26.21
C LYS A 78 -13.39 -12.04 26.99
N PRO A 79 -12.93 -13.27 26.70
CA PRO A 79 -13.28 -14.44 27.50
C PRO A 79 -12.81 -14.27 28.94
N ARG A 80 -13.47 -14.94 29.90
CA ARG A 80 -12.90 -15.12 31.23
C ARG A 80 -11.84 -16.21 31.16
N PHE A 81 -10.63 -15.90 31.60
CA PHE A 81 -9.53 -16.84 31.71
C PHE A 81 -9.35 -17.26 33.17
N ALA A 82 -9.03 -18.53 33.40
CA ALA A 82 -8.71 -19.03 34.74
C ALA A 82 -7.29 -18.62 35.17
N ASP A 83 -6.37 -18.52 34.20
CA ASP A 83 -4.97 -18.16 34.43
C ASP A 83 -4.58 -16.91 33.64
N LEU A 84 -3.73 -16.08 34.25
CA LEU A 84 -3.18 -14.85 33.65
C LEU A 84 -2.35 -15.14 32.39
N SER A 85 -1.69 -16.30 32.31
CA SER A 85 -0.89 -16.71 31.14
C SER A 85 -1.76 -16.89 29.90
N LEU A 86 -2.95 -17.48 30.06
CA LEU A 86 -3.91 -17.69 28.97
C LEU A 86 -4.51 -16.36 28.48
N GLU A 87 -4.71 -15.43 29.41
CA GLU A 87 -5.17 -14.08 29.10
C GLU A 87 -4.15 -13.31 28.26
N VAL A 88 -2.88 -13.33 28.67
CA VAL A 88 -1.77 -12.70 27.92
C VAL A 88 -1.62 -13.32 26.53
N ASP A 89 -1.71 -14.64 26.41
CA ASP A 89 -1.64 -15.33 25.12
C ASP A 89 -2.79 -14.96 24.18
N TRP A 90 -4.00 -14.81 24.73
CA TRP A 90 -5.16 -14.38 23.96
C TRP A 90 -5.01 -12.94 23.46
N GLU A 91 -4.56 -12.01 24.33
CA GLU A 91 -4.29 -10.63 23.93
C GLU A 91 -3.17 -10.54 22.89
N ALA A 92 -2.09 -11.31 23.06
CA ALA A 92 -1.01 -11.38 22.09
C ALA A 92 -1.47 -11.92 20.72
N ARG A 93 -2.43 -12.85 20.68
CA ARG A 93 -3.05 -13.32 19.43
C ARG A 93 -3.96 -12.26 18.81
N LYS A 94 -4.76 -11.56 19.62
CA LYS A 94 -5.62 -10.47 19.18
C LYS A 94 -4.81 -9.34 18.55
N TRP A 95 -3.78 -8.84 19.23
CA TRP A 95 -2.92 -7.76 18.74
C TRP A 95 -2.15 -8.14 17.49
N ARG A 96 -1.68 -9.39 17.39
CA ARG A 96 -1.05 -9.87 16.14
C ARG A 96 -2.02 -9.84 14.97
N HIS A 97 -3.27 -10.23 15.18
CA HIS A 97 -4.29 -10.23 14.13
C HIS A 97 -4.67 -8.79 13.72
N GLU A 98 -4.84 -7.92 14.69
CA GLU A 98 -5.15 -6.50 14.49
C GLU A 98 -4.01 -5.75 13.77
N ARG A 99 -2.76 -6.01 14.14
CA ARG A 99 -1.58 -5.48 13.43
C ARG A 99 -1.57 -5.92 11.97
N ASN A 100 -1.82 -7.20 11.68
CA ASN A 100 -1.84 -7.73 10.31
C ASN A 100 -2.96 -7.07 9.48
N MET A 101 -4.12 -6.84 10.09
CA MET A 101 -5.21 -6.10 9.47
C MET A 101 -4.76 -4.68 9.10
N TYR A 102 -4.16 -3.93 10.03
CA TYR A 102 -3.66 -2.57 9.72
C TYR A 102 -2.56 -2.53 8.67
N ILE A 103 -1.72 -3.56 8.61
CA ILE A 103 -0.69 -3.74 7.57
C ILE A 103 -1.34 -3.76 6.17
N HIS A 104 -2.43 -4.51 5.97
CA HIS A 104 -3.15 -4.50 4.69
C HIS A 104 -3.83 -3.15 4.40
N ALA A 105 -4.39 -2.48 5.42
CA ALA A 105 -4.96 -1.15 5.27
C ALA A 105 -3.90 -0.13 4.80
N LEU A 106 -2.72 -0.13 5.42
CA LEU A 106 -1.60 0.72 5.04
C LEU A 106 -1.11 0.41 3.63
N ALA A 107 -1.00 -0.87 3.26
CA ALA A 107 -0.62 -1.28 1.92
C ALA A 107 -1.59 -0.74 0.85
N ALA A 108 -2.90 -0.79 1.12
CA ALA A 108 -3.93 -0.22 0.25
C ALA A 108 -3.83 1.31 0.11
N VAL A 109 -3.62 2.02 1.22
CA VAL A 109 -3.43 3.47 1.21
C VAL A 109 -2.17 3.87 0.44
N LEU A 110 -1.06 3.15 0.65
CA LEU A 110 0.21 3.42 -0.04
C LEU A 110 0.08 3.19 -1.55
N SER A 111 -0.48 2.06 -1.96
CA SER A 111 -0.64 1.73 -3.37
C SER A 111 -1.57 2.71 -4.10
N THR A 112 -2.68 3.12 -3.47
CA THR A 112 -3.57 4.16 -4.01
C THR A 112 -2.91 5.54 -4.06
N ALA A 113 -2.14 5.92 -3.03
CA ALA A 113 -1.41 7.18 -3.00
C ALA A 113 -0.34 7.24 -4.10
N ILE A 114 0.50 6.21 -4.24
CA ILE A 114 1.53 6.11 -5.28
C ILE A 114 0.90 6.25 -6.66
N MET A 115 -0.22 5.55 -6.90
CA MET A 115 -0.94 5.63 -8.18
C MET A 115 -1.46 7.05 -8.45
N LYS A 116 -2.03 7.73 -7.44
CA LYS A 116 -2.51 9.11 -7.58
C LYS A 116 -1.38 10.10 -7.85
N PHE A 117 -0.26 9.99 -7.13
CA PHE A 117 0.91 10.85 -7.31
C PHE A 117 1.54 10.65 -8.69
N THR A 118 1.69 9.40 -9.13
CA THR A 118 2.24 9.08 -10.46
C THR A 118 1.37 9.67 -11.58
N ARG A 119 0.03 9.54 -11.47
CA ARG A 119 -0.90 10.14 -12.44
C ARG A 119 -0.83 11.66 -12.46
N LEU A 120 -0.75 12.29 -11.29
CA LEU A 120 -0.63 13.74 -11.17
C LEU A 120 0.68 14.24 -11.77
N TYR A 121 1.79 13.55 -11.49
CA TYR A 121 3.10 13.88 -12.04
C TYR A 121 3.12 13.79 -13.57
N ASN A 122 2.60 12.70 -14.12
CA ASN A 122 2.50 12.51 -15.58
C ASN A 122 1.62 13.58 -16.24
N ALA A 123 0.54 14.02 -15.58
CA ALA A 123 -0.30 15.11 -16.09
C ALA A 123 0.43 16.47 -16.10
N LEU A 124 1.18 16.78 -15.04
CA LEU A 124 2.00 17.99 -14.94
C LEU A 124 3.15 18.02 -15.96
N GLU A 125 3.81 16.88 -16.19
CA GLU A 125 4.87 16.77 -17.20
C GLU A 125 4.33 17.04 -18.60
N LYS A 126 3.17 16.44 -18.96
CA LYS A 126 2.48 16.70 -20.24
C LYS A 126 2.12 18.17 -20.42
N GLN A 127 1.56 18.83 -19.39
CA GLN A 127 1.24 20.26 -19.46
C GLN A 127 2.47 21.14 -19.64
N THR A 128 3.57 20.80 -18.97
CA THR A 128 4.83 21.54 -19.07
C THR A 128 5.43 21.44 -20.47
N LEU A 129 5.39 20.25 -21.10
CA LEU A 129 5.85 20.04 -22.47
C LEU A 129 5.03 20.84 -23.48
N LEU A 130 3.69 20.77 -23.42
CA LEU A 130 2.80 21.52 -24.31
C LEU A 130 3.01 23.04 -24.21
N ARG A 131 3.28 23.55 -23.00
CA ARG A 131 3.60 24.96 -22.76
C ARG A 131 4.96 25.39 -23.30
N SER A 132 5.90 24.46 -23.42
CA SER A 132 7.23 24.72 -23.99
C SER A 132 7.22 24.74 -25.52
N GLU A 133 6.39 23.91 -26.16
CA GLU A 133 6.22 23.88 -27.62
C GLU A 133 5.50 25.13 -28.14
N THR A 134 4.47 25.59 -27.44
CA THR A 134 3.77 26.86 -27.74
C THR A 134 4.66 28.10 -27.60
N LYS A 135 5.73 28.04 -26.79
CA LYS A 135 6.73 29.12 -26.69
C LYS A 135 7.80 29.08 -27.80
N LYS A 136 8.04 27.92 -28.42
CA LYS A 136 9.00 27.78 -29.53
C LYS A 136 8.39 28.04 -30.91
N GLY A 137 7.06 27.99 -31.02
CA GLY A 137 6.32 28.28 -32.25
C GLY A 137 5.91 29.75 -32.43
N LYS A 138 6.37 30.65 -31.57
CA LYS A 138 6.27 32.11 -31.72
C LYS A 138 7.67 32.69 -31.91
#